data_AF-A0A4P1QVZ6-F1
#
_entry.id   AF-A0A4P1QVZ6-F1
#
_cell.length_a   1.000
_cell.length_b   1.000
_cell.length_c   1.000
_cell.angle_alpha   90.00
_cell.angle_beta   90.00
_cell.angle_gamma   90.00
#
_symmetry.space_group_name_H-M   'P 1'
#
loop_
_entity.id
_entity.type
_entity.pdbx_description
1 polymer ?
#
loop_
_entity_poly.entity_id
_entity_poly.type
_entity_poly.pdbx_seq_one_letter_code
_entity_poly.pdbx_strand_id
1 'polypeptide(L)'
;MDPSERDAVFAHEALNKSKPDYKVLIEIACTRTSQEILAIKGSYQFLYKHSLDEDLASKTNSDIRKLLVAIVSAYRYDGDEFDESVAHSEANILHHAIQNKVFNHDEIIRILSTRSKKQLCVTFNAFRNIYGTTITKGLLSNPIDDDDDEYLGALRTTIRCIKYPQRYFAKVLHHAMNDLISEENALSRVIITRAEKDLSEIKDLYFKRNNVSIDDSVARNISGNYKIFLLALLGNNSL
;
A
#
# COMPACT_ATOMS: atom_id res chain seq x y z
N MET A 1 -3.38 6.30 20.88
CA MET A 1 -2.80 7.15 19.84
C MET A 1 -3.88 7.43 18.83
N ASP A 2 -4.01 8.68 18.42
CA ASP A 2 -4.89 9.04 17.31
C ASP A 2 -4.45 8.32 16.01
N PRO A 3 -5.35 7.99 15.07
CA PRO A 3 -4.97 7.32 13.82
C PRO A 3 -3.87 8.04 13.02
N SER A 4 -3.87 9.38 13.02
CA SER A 4 -2.87 10.18 12.30
C SER A 4 -1.50 10.15 12.97
N GLU A 5 -1.46 10.21 14.32
CA GLU A 5 -0.23 10.04 15.10
C GLU A 5 0.37 8.65 14.89
N ARG A 6 -0.48 7.62 14.95
CA ARG A 6 -0.07 6.23 14.74
C ARG A 6 0.55 6.03 13.35
N ASP A 7 -0.10 6.54 12.31
CA ASP A 7 0.43 6.43 10.94
C ASP A 7 1.71 7.27 10.76
N ALA A 8 1.84 8.41 11.45
CA ALA A 8 3.09 9.17 11.47
C ALA A 8 4.24 8.37 12.12
N VAL A 9 3.97 7.65 13.22
CA VAL A 9 4.94 6.74 13.85
C VAL A 9 5.36 5.63 12.89
N PHE A 10 4.41 4.96 12.24
CA PHE A 10 4.73 3.91 11.27
C PHE A 10 5.54 4.43 10.08
N ALA A 11 5.25 5.63 9.58
CA ALA A 11 6.05 6.26 8.52
C ALA A 11 7.48 6.57 8.98
N HIS A 12 7.63 7.08 10.20
CA HIS A 12 8.94 7.41 10.76
C HIS A 12 9.79 6.15 10.99
N GLU A 13 9.21 5.10 11.58
CA GLU A 13 9.88 3.81 11.77
C GLU A 13 10.27 3.19 10.43
N ALA A 14 9.37 3.22 9.44
CA ALA A 14 9.66 2.73 8.09
C ALA A 14 10.85 3.46 7.44
N LEU A 15 10.97 4.77 7.66
CA LEU A 15 12.08 5.58 7.12
C LEU A 15 13.41 5.35 7.83
N ASN A 16 13.39 4.95 9.10
CA ASN A 16 14.60 4.81 9.93
C ASN A 16 15.18 3.40 10.00
N LYS A 17 14.59 2.43 9.30
CA LYS A 17 15.22 1.12 9.12
C LYS A 17 16.54 1.26 8.34
N SER A 18 17.48 0.33 8.56
CA SER A 18 18.76 0.27 7.81
C SER A 18 18.54 0.32 6.30
N LYS A 19 17.48 -0.34 5.83
CA LYS A 19 16.88 -0.17 4.53
C LYS A 19 15.44 0.29 4.71
N PRO A 20 15.05 1.48 4.22
CA PRO A 20 13.70 1.99 4.44
C PRO A 20 12.61 1.05 3.89
N ASP A 21 11.52 0.93 4.64
CA ASP A 21 10.40 0.07 4.28
C ASP A 21 9.44 0.78 3.33
N TYR A 22 9.76 0.74 2.04
CA TYR A 22 8.96 1.39 1.00
C TYR A 22 7.53 0.86 0.92
N LYS A 23 7.30 -0.42 1.28
CA LYS A 23 5.95 -1.02 1.23
C LYS A 23 5.03 -0.33 2.23
N VAL A 24 5.51 -0.05 3.46
CA VAL A 24 4.74 0.69 4.48
C VAL A 24 4.46 2.13 4.04
N LEU A 25 5.45 2.83 3.49
CA LEU A 25 5.28 4.21 3.02
C LEU A 25 4.25 4.31 1.89
N ILE A 26 4.31 3.40 0.92
CA ILE A 26 3.36 3.31 -0.19
C ILE A 26 1.96 2.94 0.32
N GLU A 27 1.88 1.99 1.26
CA GLU A 27 0.61 1.62 1.86
C GLU A 27 -0.07 2.83 2.51
N ILE A 28 0.64 3.58 3.35
CA ILE A 28 0.09 4.78 3.99
C ILE A 28 -0.37 5.75 2.91
N ALA A 29 0.51 6.12 1.97
CA ALA A 29 0.21 7.09 0.91
C ALA A 29 -1.00 6.71 0.04
N CYS A 30 -1.17 5.42 -0.27
CA CYS A 30 -2.14 4.96 -1.26
C CYS A 30 -3.47 4.47 -0.65
N THR A 31 -3.49 4.09 0.63
CA THR A 31 -4.69 3.51 1.28
C THR A 31 -5.40 4.49 2.22
N ARG A 32 -4.80 5.65 2.50
CA ARG A 32 -5.42 6.75 3.26
C ARG A 32 -6.09 7.75 2.31
N THR A 33 -7.06 8.50 2.80
CA THR A 33 -7.67 9.62 2.06
C THR A 33 -6.74 10.82 2.04
N SER A 34 -6.99 11.81 1.18
CA SER A 34 -6.15 13.01 1.12
C SER A 34 -6.21 13.82 2.41
N GLN A 35 -7.36 13.83 3.09
CA GLN A 35 -7.52 14.42 4.42
C GLN A 35 -6.72 13.68 5.49
N GLU A 36 -6.74 12.34 5.48
CA GLU A 36 -5.94 11.53 6.40
C GLU A 36 -4.44 11.74 6.21
N ILE A 37 -3.96 11.80 4.95
CA ILE A 37 -2.55 12.09 4.66
C ILE A 37 -2.15 13.47 5.19
N LEU A 38 -3.00 14.48 5.02
CA LEU A 38 -2.74 15.82 5.55
C LEU A 38 -2.62 15.80 7.09
N ALA A 39 -3.52 15.09 7.77
CA ALA A 39 -3.47 14.92 9.22
C ALA A 39 -2.18 14.20 9.65
N ILE A 40 -1.79 13.13 8.94
CA ILE A 40 -0.56 12.38 9.20
C ILE A 40 0.67 13.29 9.08
N LYS A 41 0.74 14.14 8.05
CA LYS A 41 1.84 15.10 7.91
C LYS A 41 1.90 16.10 9.07
N GLY A 42 0.75 16.58 9.52
CA GLY A 42 0.65 17.44 10.70
C GLY A 42 1.18 16.76 11.96
N SER A 43 0.73 15.53 12.21
CA SER A 43 1.19 14.71 13.35
C SER A 43 2.68 14.37 13.27
N TYR A 44 3.19 14.07 12.07
CA TYR A 44 4.62 13.81 11.84
C TYR A 44 5.47 15.03 12.17
N GLN A 45 5.09 16.21 11.67
CA GLN A 45 5.77 17.48 11.98
C GLN A 45 5.71 17.79 13.48
N PHE A 46 4.58 17.53 14.13
CA PHE A 46 4.43 17.76 15.56
C PHE A 46 5.35 16.85 16.39
N LEU A 47 5.41 15.55 16.07
CA LEU A 47 6.18 14.56 16.81
C LEU A 47 7.69 14.68 16.57
N TYR A 48 8.10 14.85 15.31
CA TYR A 48 9.51 14.73 14.90
C TYR A 48 10.18 16.06 14.55
N LYS A 49 9.42 17.17 14.53
CA LYS A 49 9.89 18.53 14.18
C LYS A 49 10.48 18.64 12.77
N HIS A 50 10.21 17.66 11.93
CA HIS A 50 10.65 17.52 10.54
C HIS A 50 9.43 17.24 9.67
N SER A 51 9.51 17.60 8.39
CA SER A 51 8.45 17.25 7.44
C SER A 51 8.61 15.81 6.96
N LEU A 52 7.48 15.10 6.81
CA LEU A 52 7.47 13.77 6.20
C LEU A 52 8.04 13.81 4.77
N ASP A 53 7.72 14.85 3.99
CA ASP A 53 8.21 15.00 2.62
C ASP A 53 9.73 15.22 2.58
N GLU A 54 10.30 15.97 3.53
CA GLU A 54 11.74 16.22 3.64
C GLU A 54 12.51 14.96 4.08
N ASP A 55 11.99 14.25 5.07
CA ASP A 55 12.58 12.99 5.52
C ASP A 55 12.53 11.92 4.42
N LEU A 56 11.43 11.85 3.66
CA LEU A 56 11.34 11.00 2.47
C LEU A 56 12.40 11.37 1.43
N ALA A 57 12.53 12.66 1.09
CA ALA A 57 13.47 13.12 0.08
C ALA A 57 14.93 12.87 0.47
N SER A 58 15.26 12.98 1.77
CA SER A 58 16.62 12.79 2.27
C SER A 58 17.01 11.33 2.50
N LYS A 59 16.06 10.47 2.90
CA LYS A 59 16.32 9.06 3.24
C LYS A 59 16.09 8.08 2.09
N THR A 60 15.61 8.55 0.94
CA THR A 60 15.35 7.72 -0.24
C THR A 60 16.10 8.24 -1.47
N ASN A 61 16.32 7.36 -2.45
CA ASN A 61 17.19 7.63 -3.59
C ASN A 61 16.51 7.37 -4.94
N SER A 62 17.04 8.00 -6.00
CA SER A 62 16.71 7.73 -7.41
C SER A 62 15.20 7.70 -7.71
N ASP A 63 14.73 6.76 -8.51
CA ASP A 63 13.35 6.64 -8.97
C ASP A 63 12.37 6.25 -7.85
N ILE A 64 12.84 5.54 -6.82
CA ILE A 64 12.06 5.28 -5.60
C ILE A 64 11.71 6.59 -4.90
N ARG A 65 12.69 7.49 -4.73
CA ARG A 65 12.43 8.83 -4.17
C ARG A 65 11.39 9.58 -4.98
N LYS A 66 11.53 9.60 -6.32
CA LYS A 66 10.58 10.28 -7.20
C LYS A 66 9.15 9.75 -7.00
N LEU A 67 8.99 8.43 -6.96
CA LEU A 67 7.69 7.79 -6.74
C LEU A 67 7.13 8.13 -5.35
N LEU A 68 7.91 7.92 -4.30
CA LEU A 68 7.46 8.09 -2.91
C LEU A 68 7.09 9.53 -2.59
N VAL A 69 7.94 10.49 -2.99
CA VAL A 69 7.65 11.91 -2.86
C VAL A 69 6.37 12.24 -3.63
N ALA A 70 6.24 11.79 -4.89
CA ALA A 70 5.06 12.09 -5.68
C ALA A 70 3.75 11.55 -5.05
N ILE A 71 3.73 10.32 -4.52
CA ILE A 71 2.51 9.75 -3.94
C ILE A 71 2.18 10.32 -2.55
N VAL A 72 3.18 10.72 -1.75
CA VAL A 72 2.97 11.30 -0.41
C VAL A 72 2.63 12.79 -0.50
N SER A 73 3.20 13.53 -1.46
CA SER A 73 2.86 14.94 -1.70
C SER A 73 1.51 15.12 -2.40
N ALA A 74 0.89 14.05 -2.89
CA ALA A 74 -0.38 14.12 -3.60
C ALA A 74 -1.55 14.50 -2.66
N TYR A 75 -2.26 15.58 -2.99
CA TYR A 75 -3.57 15.89 -2.44
C TYR A 75 -4.63 15.62 -3.50
N ARG A 76 -5.14 14.38 -3.52
CA ARG A 76 -5.96 13.87 -4.62
C ARG A 76 -7.40 14.28 -4.46
N TYR A 77 -8.08 14.37 -5.60
CA TYR A 77 -9.54 14.36 -5.61
C TYR A 77 -10.05 12.99 -5.16
N ASP A 78 -10.87 12.96 -4.11
CA ASP A 78 -11.43 11.74 -3.50
C ASP A 78 -12.87 11.44 -3.98
N GLY A 79 -13.37 12.14 -5.01
CA GLY A 79 -14.68 11.89 -5.60
C GLY A 79 -14.74 10.69 -6.55
N ASP A 80 -15.95 10.40 -7.03
CA ASP A 80 -16.31 9.24 -7.85
C ASP A 80 -16.33 9.54 -9.37
N GLU A 81 -16.04 10.76 -9.75
CA GLU A 81 -15.99 11.24 -11.11
C GLU A 81 -14.74 10.72 -11.82
N PHE A 82 -14.93 10.30 -13.07
CA PHE A 82 -13.86 9.82 -13.94
C PHE A 82 -14.16 10.19 -15.39
N ASP A 83 -13.10 10.25 -16.19
CA ASP A 83 -13.13 10.45 -17.63
C ASP A 83 -12.63 9.19 -18.34
N GLU A 84 -13.52 8.56 -19.11
CA GLU A 84 -13.21 7.35 -19.86
C GLU A 84 -12.19 7.58 -20.98
N SER A 85 -12.24 8.73 -21.66
CA SER A 85 -11.28 9.07 -22.72
C SER A 85 -9.87 9.20 -22.15
N VAL A 86 -9.73 9.89 -21.02
CA VAL A 86 -8.47 9.98 -20.28
C VAL A 86 -8.02 8.59 -19.82
N ALA A 87 -8.93 7.75 -19.32
CA ALA A 87 -8.59 6.39 -18.90
C ALA A 87 -8.03 5.53 -20.04
N HIS A 88 -8.62 5.62 -21.24
CA HIS A 88 -8.12 4.93 -22.43
C HIS A 88 -6.76 5.47 -22.86
N SER A 89 -6.61 6.80 -22.94
CA SER A 89 -5.35 7.44 -23.32
C SER A 89 -4.22 7.10 -22.36
N GLU A 90 -4.45 7.20 -21.05
CA GLU A 90 -3.45 6.90 -20.02
C GLU A 90 -3.14 5.40 -19.94
N ALA A 91 -4.11 4.51 -20.21
CA ALA A 91 -3.83 3.09 -20.35
C ALA A 91 -2.84 2.81 -21.50
N ASN A 92 -2.96 3.51 -22.63
CA ASN A 92 -2.03 3.39 -23.75
C ASN A 92 -0.63 3.92 -23.38
N ILE A 93 -0.54 5.04 -22.67
CA ILE A 93 0.74 5.60 -22.19
C ILE A 93 1.44 4.60 -21.26
N LEU A 94 0.72 4.06 -20.27
CA LEU A 94 1.27 3.06 -19.35
C LEU A 94 1.73 1.81 -20.10
N HIS A 95 0.98 1.36 -21.11
CA HIS A 95 1.35 0.19 -21.91
C HIS A 95 2.61 0.42 -22.72
N HIS A 96 2.70 1.56 -23.40
CA HIS A 96 3.89 1.92 -24.17
C HIS A 96 5.13 1.99 -23.27
N ALA A 97 5.04 2.61 -22.09
CA ALA A 97 6.15 2.67 -21.15
C ALA A 97 6.57 1.26 -20.67
N ILE A 98 5.60 0.39 -20.38
CA ILE A 98 5.86 -1.00 -19.96
C ILE A 98 6.48 -1.84 -21.07
N GLN A 99 5.95 -1.78 -22.30
CA GLN A 99 6.47 -2.55 -23.44
C GLN A 99 7.92 -2.20 -23.76
N ASN A 100 8.26 -0.91 -23.69
CA ASN A 100 9.61 -0.42 -23.93
C ASN A 100 10.52 -0.53 -22.70
N LYS A 101 10.03 -1.08 -21.58
CA LYS A 101 10.75 -1.21 -20.30
C LYS A 101 11.28 0.13 -19.75
N VAL A 102 10.59 1.23 -20.04
CA VAL A 102 10.92 2.57 -19.54
C VAL A 102 10.08 2.85 -18.30
N PHE A 103 10.36 2.11 -17.23
CA PHE A 103 9.52 2.12 -16.02
C PHE A 103 9.66 3.39 -15.18
N ASN A 104 10.77 4.11 -15.32
CA ASN A 104 11.04 5.38 -14.67
C ASN A 104 10.53 6.59 -15.45
N HIS A 105 9.68 6.37 -16.46
CA HIS A 105 9.09 7.43 -17.24
C HIS A 105 8.19 8.31 -16.35
N ASP A 106 8.39 9.63 -16.42
CA ASP A 106 7.66 10.61 -15.59
C ASP A 106 6.13 10.49 -15.70
N GLU A 107 5.61 10.02 -16.84
CA GLU A 107 4.18 9.79 -17.04
C GLU A 107 3.63 8.67 -16.16
N ILE A 108 4.39 7.61 -15.87
CA ILE A 108 3.95 6.57 -14.94
C ILE A 108 3.75 7.20 -13.55
N ILE A 109 4.73 7.99 -13.10
CA ILE A 109 4.67 8.65 -11.79
C ILE A 109 3.53 9.67 -11.78
N ARG A 110 3.42 10.53 -12.79
CA ARG A 110 2.35 11.54 -12.93
C ARG A 110 0.97 10.90 -12.86
N ILE A 111 0.73 9.84 -13.63
CA ILE A 111 -0.56 9.13 -13.63
C ILE A 111 -0.83 8.58 -12.23
N LEU A 112 0.12 7.80 -11.68
CA LEU A 112 -0.04 7.16 -10.38
C LEU A 112 -0.15 8.15 -9.22
N SER A 113 0.42 9.36 -9.30
CA SER A 113 0.47 10.34 -8.21
C SER A 113 -0.63 11.40 -8.25
N THR A 114 -1.11 11.79 -9.44
CA THR A 114 -2.00 12.96 -9.57
C THR A 114 -3.48 12.62 -9.77
N ARG A 115 -3.78 11.44 -10.31
CA ARG A 115 -5.17 11.04 -10.60
C ARG A 115 -5.92 10.63 -9.33
N SER A 116 -7.24 10.81 -9.33
CA SER A 116 -8.11 10.27 -8.28
C SER A 116 -8.01 8.73 -8.26
N LYS A 117 -8.27 8.12 -7.10
CA LYS A 117 -8.26 6.64 -7.00
C LYS A 117 -9.29 6.02 -7.94
N LYS A 118 -10.45 6.67 -8.08
CA LYS A 118 -11.49 6.26 -9.03
C LYS A 118 -11.00 6.27 -10.47
N GLN A 119 -10.42 7.40 -10.93
CA GLN A 119 -9.85 7.51 -12.27
C GLN A 119 -8.79 6.42 -12.51
N LEU A 120 -7.88 6.21 -11.56
CA LEU A 120 -6.86 5.17 -11.66
C LEU A 120 -7.46 3.77 -11.81
N CYS A 121 -8.47 3.43 -11.02
CA CYS A 121 -9.17 2.15 -11.15
C CYS A 121 -9.75 1.96 -12.55
N VAL A 122 -10.35 3.00 -13.14
CA VAL A 122 -10.89 2.97 -14.51
C VAL A 122 -9.76 2.82 -15.54
N THR A 123 -8.68 3.61 -15.44
CA THR A 123 -7.48 3.49 -16.29
C THR A 123 -6.90 2.06 -16.23
N PHE A 124 -6.80 1.48 -15.03
CA PHE A 124 -6.28 0.12 -14.86
C PHE A 124 -7.23 -0.97 -15.37
N ASN A 125 -8.53 -0.69 -15.46
CA ASN A 125 -9.49 -1.59 -16.08
C ASN A 125 -9.44 -1.47 -17.61
N ALA A 126 -9.37 -0.25 -18.15
CA ALA A 126 -9.17 0.00 -19.57
C ALA A 126 -7.92 -0.70 -20.08
N PHE A 127 -6.78 -0.57 -19.39
CA PHE A 127 -5.56 -1.30 -19.71
C PHE A 127 -5.78 -2.81 -19.82
N ARG A 128 -6.48 -3.41 -18.84
CA ARG A 128 -6.74 -4.85 -18.85
C ARG A 128 -7.63 -5.26 -20.02
N ASN A 129 -8.64 -4.46 -20.33
CA ASN A 129 -9.59 -4.75 -21.40
C ASN A 129 -8.94 -4.64 -22.78
N ILE A 130 -8.08 -3.65 -22.99
CA ILE A 130 -7.40 -3.41 -24.27
C ILE A 130 -6.30 -4.47 -24.49
N TYR A 131 -5.50 -4.78 -23.47
CA TYR A 131 -4.27 -5.57 -23.64
C TYR A 131 -4.35 -7.00 -23.10
N GLY A 132 -5.48 -7.41 -22.52
CA GLY A 132 -5.69 -8.76 -22.01
C GLY A 132 -4.85 -9.15 -20.79
N THR A 133 -4.04 -8.23 -20.24
CA THR A 133 -3.19 -8.47 -19.07
C THR A 133 -3.28 -7.34 -18.05
N THR A 134 -2.92 -7.59 -16.79
CA THR A 134 -2.91 -6.55 -15.76
C THR A 134 -1.61 -5.74 -15.83
N ILE A 135 -1.68 -4.46 -15.49
CA ILE A 135 -0.51 -3.58 -15.40
C ILE A 135 0.56 -4.19 -14.49
N THR A 136 0.15 -4.74 -13.34
CA THR A 136 1.08 -5.39 -12.40
C THR A 136 1.82 -6.58 -12.98
N LYS A 137 1.24 -7.30 -13.96
CA LYS A 137 1.91 -8.40 -14.66
C LYS A 137 2.93 -7.87 -15.68
N GLY A 138 2.62 -6.75 -16.33
CA GLY A 138 3.56 -6.07 -17.24
C GLY A 138 4.78 -5.50 -16.52
N LEU A 139 4.66 -5.19 -15.22
CA LEU A 139 5.75 -4.70 -14.36
C LEU A 139 6.57 -5.82 -13.69
N LEU A 140 6.41 -7.08 -14.09
CA LEU A 140 7.22 -8.18 -13.59
C LEU A 140 8.53 -8.26 -14.37
N SER A 141 9.67 -8.14 -13.67
CA SER A 141 10.99 -8.43 -14.24
C SER A 141 11.16 -9.92 -14.55
N ASN A 142 10.58 -10.77 -13.69
CA ASN A 142 10.56 -12.23 -13.81
C ASN A 142 9.19 -12.74 -13.32
N PRO A 143 8.51 -13.66 -14.03
CA PRO A 143 7.24 -14.24 -13.58
C PRO A 143 7.34 -15.07 -12.29
N ILE A 144 8.55 -15.50 -11.94
CA ILE A 144 8.82 -16.45 -10.84
C ILE A 144 9.10 -15.71 -9.52
N ASP A 145 9.74 -14.54 -9.57
CA ASP A 145 10.11 -13.76 -8.37
C ASP A 145 9.49 -12.34 -8.40
N ASP A 146 8.59 -12.08 -7.45
CA ASP A 146 7.92 -10.79 -7.28
C ASP A 146 8.90 -9.71 -6.70
N ASP A 147 10.20 -9.99 -6.51
CA ASP A 147 11.08 -9.20 -5.62
C ASP A 147 12.47 -8.77 -6.15
N ASP A 148 12.86 -9.05 -7.40
CA ASP A 148 14.23 -8.72 -7.85
C ASP A 148 14.50 -7.23 -8.09
N ASP A 149 13.47 -6.46 -8.47
CA ASP A 149 13.58 -5.02 -8.68
C ASP A 149 12.69 -4.26 -7.69
N GLU A 150 13.36 -3.51 -6.83
CA GLU A 150 12.73 -2.77 -5.74
C GLU A 150 11.78 -1.67 -6.23
N TYR A 151 12.16 -0.96 -7.30
CA TYR A 151 11.34 0.11 -7.87
C TYR A 151 10.10 -0.46 -8.55
N LEU A 152 10.24 -1.57 -9.29
CA LEU A 152 9.11 -2.30 -9.85
C LEU A 152 8.23 -2.92 -8.76
N GLY A 153 8.82 -3.38 -7.66
CA GLY A 153 8.11 -3.79 -6.45
C GLY A 153 7.27 -2.66 -5.87
N ALA A 154 7.83 -1.45 -5.78
CA ALA A 154 7.15 -0.26 -5.33
C ALA A 154 5.99 0.16 -6.26
N LEU A 155 6.19 0.15 -7.58
CA LEU A 155 5.12 0.43 -8.55
C LEU A 155 3.97 -0.58 -8.45
N ARG A 156 4.29 -1.88 -8.39
CA ARG A 156 3.28 -2.93 -8.22
C ARG A 156 2.52 -2.78 -6.91
N THR A 157 3.23 -2.44 -5.83
CA THR A 157 2.61 -2.20 -4.51
C THR A 157 1.67 -0.99 -4.57
N THR A 158 2.10 0.11 -5.20
CA THR A 158 1.29 1.32 -5.42
C THR A 158 -0.01 0.97 -6.15
N ILE A 159 0.07 0.26 -7.27
CA ILE A 159 -1.12 -0.16 -8.04
C ILE A 159 -2.03 -1.07 -7.23
N ARG A 160 -1.47 -2.03 -6.46
CA ARG A 160 -2.26 -2.95 -5.61
C ARG A 160 -2.99 -2.19 -4.49
N CYS A 161 -2.30 -1.28 -3.81
CA CYS A 161 -2.88 -0.46 -2.74
C CYS A 161 -4.00 0.45 -3.25
N ILE A 162 -3.87 1.00 -4.46
CA ILE A 162 -4.89 1.86 -5.07
C ILE A 162 -6.08 1.02 -5.56
N LYS A 163 -5.83 -0.05 -6.30
CA LYS A 163 -6.88 -0.80 -7.01
C LYS A 163 -7.61 -1.81 -6.13
N TYR A 164 -6.88 -2.48 -5.23
CA TYR A 164 -7.39 -3.59 -4.43
C TYR A 164 -6.80 -3.56 -3.00
N PRO A 165 -7.02 -2.49 -2.21
CA PRO A 165 -6.38 -2.32 -0.90
C PRO A 165 -6.62 -3.51 0.04
N GLN A 166 -7.84 -4.04 0.10
CA GLN A 166 -8.17 -5.16 0.99
C GLN A 166 -7.43 -6.45 0.59
N ARG A 167 -7.25 -6.69 -0.72
CA ARG A 167 -6.44 -7.84 -1.21
C ARG A 167 -4.97 -7.65 -0.91
N TYR A 168 -4.47 -6.41 -0.95
CA TYR A 168 -3.11 -6.10 -0.54
C TYR A 168 -2.92 -6.41 0.95
N PHE A 169 -3.80 -5.93 1.82
CA PHE A 169 -3.74 -6.21 3.25
C PHE A 169 -3.86 -7.69 3.58
N ALA A 170 -4.76 -8.43 2.91
CA ALA A 170 -4.85 -9.89 3.08
C ALA A 170 -3.54 -10.61 2.69
N LYS A 171 -2.83 -10.13 1.65
CA LYS A 171 -1.50 -10.64 1.28
C LYS A 171 -0.45 -10.30 2.34
N VAL A 172 -0.47 -9.09 2.89
CA VAL A 172 0.45 -8.68 3.98
C VAL A 172 0.25 -9.56 5.21
N LEU A 173 -1.00 -9.78 5.64
CA LEU A 173 -1.32 -10.68 6.75
C LEU A 173 -0.83 -12.10 6.49
N HIS A 174 -1.02 -12.62 5.26
CA HIS A 174 -0.56 -13.96 4.92
C HIS A 174 0.96 -14.08 5.03
N HIS A 175 1.70 -13.12 4.48
CA HIS A 175 3.14 -13.10 4.58
C HIS A 175 3.59 -13.01 6.04
N ALA A 176 2.99 -12.12 6.83
CA ALA A 176 3.33 -11.95 8.23
C ALA A 176 3.07 -13.22 9.07
N MET A 177 1.97 -13.93 8.80
CA MET A 177 1.70 -15.20 9.49
C MET A 177 2.68 -16.33 9.12
N ASN A 178 3.34 -16.25 7.96
CA ASN A 178 4.35 -17.23 7.54
C ASN A 178 5.76 -16.90 8.06
N ASP A 179 6.00 -15.66 8.48
CA ASP A 179 7.28 -15.20 9.07
C ASP A 179 7.04 -14.26 10.25
N LEU A 180 6.44 -14.80 11.32
CA LEU A 180 6.06 -14.00 12.49
C LEU A 180 7.26 -13.36 13.18
N ILE A 181 8.46 -13.93 13.07
CA ILE A 181 9.67 -13.39 13.73
C ILE A 181 10.07 -12.08 13.07
N SER A 182 10.07 -12.02 11.73
CA SER A 182 10.49 -10.83 10.99
C SER A 182 9.36 -9.82 10.78
N GLU A 183 8.12 -10.31 10.70
CA GLU A 183 6.96 -9.53 10.22
C GLU A 183 5.88 -9.31 11.29
N GLU A 184 6.20 -9.49 12.58
CA GLU A 184 5.28 -9.19 13.71
C GLU A 184 4.70 -7.77 13.61
N ASN A 185 5.54 -6.80 13.24
CA ASN A 185 5.13 -5.40 13.06
C ASN A 185 4.14 -5.22 11.90
N ALA A 186 4.28 -5.98 10.81
CA ALA A 186 3.34 -5.92 9.70
C ALA A 186 1.97 -6.49 10.10
N LEU A 187 1.94 -7.60 10.85
CA LEU A 187 0.72 -8.17 11.39
C LEU A 187 -0.03 -7.16 12.29
N SER A 188 0.67 -6.62 13.29
CA SER A 188 0.15 -5.60 14.20
C SER A 188 -0.38 -4.39 13.45
N ARG A 189 0.44 -3.82 12.56
CA ARG A 189 0.10 -2.62 11.79
C ARG A 189 -1.18 -2.81 10.98
N VAL A 190 -1.34 -3.94 10.27
CA VAL A 190 -2.55 -4.17 9.47
C VAL A 190 -3.77 -4.34 10.37
N ILE A 191 -3.70 -5.18 11.41
CA ILE A 191 -4.86 -5.39 12.31
C ILE A 191 -5.27 -4.06 12.96
N ILE A 192 -4.32 -3.32 13.53
CA ILE A 192 -4.58 -2.06 14.23
C ILE A 192 -5.12 -0.97 13.29
N THR A 193 -4.51 -0.79 12.11
CA THR A 193 -4.89 0.31 11.21
C THR A 193 -6.20 0.08 10.48
N ARG A 194 -6.63 -1.18 10.34
CA ARG A 194 -7.82 -1.55 9.56
C ARG A 194 -9.02 -1.94 10.43
N ALA A 195 -8.83 -2.18 11.73
CA ALA A 195 -9.89 -2.62 12.66
C ALA A 195 -11.17 -1.78 12.57
N GLU A 196 -11.04 -0.45 12.50
CA GLU A 196 -12.16 0.50 12.46
C GLU A 196 -12.59 0.88 11.02
N LYS A 197 -12.06 0.18 10.00
CA LYS A 197 -12.29 0.49 8.58
C LYS A 197 -12.89 -0.70 7.84
N ASP A 198 -12.03 -1.56 7.30
CA ASP A 198 -12.38 -2.61 6.34
C ASP A 198 -11.81 -3.98 6.73
N LEU A 199 -11.42 -4.16 8.01
CA LEU A 199 -10.84 -5.42 8.49
C LEU A 199 -11.73 -6.62 8.22
N SER A 200 -13.06 -6.49 8.33
CA SER A 200 -14.00 -7.58 8.01
C SER A 200 -13.84 -8.09 6.57
N GLU A 201 -13.72 -7.18 5.59
CA GLU A 201 -13.53 -7.58 4.19
C GLU A 201 -12.14 -8.20 3.96
N ILE A 202 -11.12 -7.68 4.65
CA ILE A 202 -9.77 -8.24 4.63
C ILE A 202 -9.75 -9.67 5.18
N LYS A 203 -10.48 -9.95 6.28
CA LYS A 203 -10.63 -11.29 6.87
C LYS A 203 -11.24 -12.26 5.87
N ASP A 204 -12.31 -11.85 5.18
CA ASP A 204 -12.97 -12.69 4.17
C ASP A 204 -12.04 -13.01 3.00
N LEU A 205 -11.28 -12.02 2.51
CA LEU A 205 -10.32 -12.22 1.42
C LEU A 205 -9.14 -13.09 1.86
N TYR A 206 -8.67 -12.94 3.10
CA TYR A 206 -7.66 -13.81 3.69
C TYR A 206 -8.15 -15.25 3.74
N PHE A 207 -9.35 -15.50 4.27
CA PHE A 207 -9.93 -16.83 4.35
C PHE A 207 -10.09 -17.47 2.97
N LYS A 208 -10.68 -16.74 2.01
CA LYS A 208 -10.87 -17.22 0.62
C LYS A 208 -9.55 -17.62 -0.06
N ARG A 209 -8.43 -17.00 0.32
CA ARG A 209 -7.12 -17.27 -0.29
C ARG A 209 -6.34 -18.39 0.43
N ASN A 210 -6.51 -18.50 1.75
CA ASN A 210 -5.64 -19.32 2.59
C ASN A 210 -6.36 -20.56 3.16
N ASN A 211 -7.69 -20.67 3.02
CA ASN A 211 -8.54 -21.72 3.60
C ASN A 211 -8.43 -21.83 5.14
N VAL A 212 -7.96 -20.79 5.81
CA VAL A 212 -7.88 -20.65 7.26
C VAL A 212 -8.20 -19.20 7.62
N SER A 213 -8.95 -18.98 8.70
CA SER A 213 -9.27 -17.63 9.15
C SER A 213 -8.03 -16.99 9.77
N ILE A 214 -7.91 -15.65 9.69
CA ILE A 214 -6.79 -14.96 10.35
C ILE A 214 -6.91 -15.11 11.89
N ASP A 215 -8.12 -15.21 12.42
CA ASP A 215 -8.40 -15.45 13.84
C ASP A 215 -7.81 -16.80 14.28
N ASP A 216 -8.06 -17.87 13.53
CA ASP A 216 -7.50 -19.19 13.81
C ASP A 216 -5.97 -19.19 13.68
N SER A 217 -5.46 -18.53 12.64
CA SER A 217 -4.01 -18.38 12.41
C SER A 217 -3.34 -17.67 13.60
N VAL A 218 -3.89 -16.57 14.09
CA VAL A 218 -3.40 -15.86 15.28
C VAL A 218 -3.56 -16.73 16.53
N ALA A 219 -4.71 -17.40 16.70
CA ALA A 219 -4.98 -18.22 17.88
C ALA A 219 -4.04 -19.42 18.00
N ARG A 220 -3.59 -20.00 16.89
CA ARG A 220 -2.69 -21.17 16.89
C ARG A 220 -1.22 -20.80 17.00
N ASN A 221 -0.79 -19.70 16.39
CA ASN A 221 0.63 -19.40 16.22
C ASN A 221 1.17 -18.32 17.16
N ILE A 222 0.31 -17.55 17.82
CA ILE A 222 0.70 -16.45 18.70
C ILE A 222 0.27 -16.80 20.14
N SER A 223 1.02 -16.33 21.13
CA SER A 223 0.75 -16.61 22.55
C SER A 223 0.78 -15.34 23.42
N GLY A 224 0.37 -15.49 24.67
CA GLY A 224 0.39 -14.42 25.67
C GLY A 224 -0.57 -13.27 25.40
N ASN A 225 -0.30 -12.14 26.06
CA ASN A 225 -1.14 -10.94 25.99
C ASN A 225 -1.23 -10.36 24.57
N TYR A 226 -0.19 -10.55 23.76
CA TYR A 226 -0.20 -10.11 22.37
C TYR A 226 -1.27 -10.83 21.54
N LYS A 227 -1.40 -12.16 21.67
CA LYS A 227 -2.51 -12.90 21.05
C LYS A 227 -3.86 -12.38 21.49
N ILE A 228 -4.06 -12.17 22.80
CA ILE A 228 -5.33 -11.69 23.35
C ILE A 228 -5.70 -10.33 22.75
N PHE A 229 -4.73 -9.41 22.70
CA PHE A 229 -4.90 -8.10 22.11
C PHE A 229 -5.29 -8.16 20.63
N LEU A 230 -4.58 -8.96 19.82
CA LEU A 230 -4.89 -9.10 18.39
C LEU A 230 -6.27 -9.73 18.15
N LEU A 231 -6.64 -10.76 18.91
CA LEU A 231 -7.95 -11.40 18.78
C LEU A 231 -9.10 -10.46 19.16
N ALA A 232 -8.91 -9.63 20.18
CA ALA A 232 -9.88 -8.60 20.53
C ALA A 232 -10.10 -7.60 19.37
N LEU A 233 -9.00 -7.14 18.73
CA LEU A 233 -9.09 -6.24 17.56
C LEU A 233 -9.69 -6.93 16.32
N LEU A 234 -9.54 -8.25 16.19
CA LEU A 234 -10.19 -9.05 15.15
C LEU A 234 -11.69 -9.25 15.41
N GLY A 235 -12.22 -8.78 16.54
CA GLY A 235 -13.62 -8.91 16.94
C GLY A 235 -13.94 -10.24 17.63
N ASN A 236 -12.93 -11.02 18.01
CA ASN A 236 -13.08 -12.32 18.65
C ASN A 236 -13.00 -12.14 20.17
N ASN A 237 -14.04 -11.54 20.75
CA ASN A 237 -14.17 -11.31 22.18
C ASN A 237 -14.69 -12.57 22.90
N SER A 238 -13.95 -13.67 22.83
CA SER A 238 -14.09 -14.76 23.80
C SER A 238 -13.26 -14.40 25.03
N LEU A 239 -13.87 -13.61 25.92
CA LEU A 239 -13.48 -13.48 27.33
C LEU A 239 -14.04 -14.68 28.11
#